data_AF-A0A2J7ZPG5-F1
#
_entry.id   AF-A0A2J7ZPG5-F1
#
_cell.length_a   1.000
_cell.length_b   1.000
_cell.length_c   1.000
_cell.angle_alpha   90.00
_cell.angle_beta   90.00
_cell.angle_gamma   90.00
#
_symmetry.space_group_name_H-M   'P 1'
#
loop_
_entity.id
_entity.type
_entity.pdbx_description
1 polymer ?
#
loop_
_entity_poly.entity_id
_entity_poly.type
_entity_poly.pdbx_seq_one_letter_code
_entity_poly.pdbx_strand_id
1 'polypeptide(L)' 'MGVGDGSIVRRAIVDKNARIGTKCQIINKGGVKEASREDQGFVIRDGIVVIIKDSNIPSGTII' A
#
# COMPACT_ATOMS: atom_id res chain seq x y z
N MET A 1 3.48 -1.78 -14.95
CA MET A 1 3.24 -2.87 -13.98
C MET A 1 3.10 -2.23 -12.62
N GLY A 2 1.87 -2.12 -12.11
CA GLY A 2 1.55 -1.35 -10.89
C GLY A 2 1.06 -2.25 -9.75
N VAL A 3 0.00 -3.02 -9.98
CA VAL A 3 -0.59 -3.94 -8.99
C VAL A 3 -0.46 -5.38 -9.46
N GLY A 4 0.18 -6.23 -8.66
CA GLY A 4 0.33 -7.65 -8.95
C GLY A 4 -0.98 -8.44 -8.81
N ASP A 5 -1.02 -9.59 -9.46
CA ASP A 5 -2.18 -10.50 -9.46
C ASP A 5 -2.62 -10.93 -8.05
N GLY A 6 -3.93 -11.06 -7.85
CA GLY A 6 -4.54 -11.48 -6.58
C GLY A 6 -4.42 -10.46 -5.44
N SER A 7 -3.94 -9.24 -5.72
CA SER A 7 -3.84 -8.17 -4.72
C SER A 7 -5.15 -7.42 -4.55
N ILE A 8 -5.46 -7.05 -3.31
CA ILE A 8 -6.65 -6.27 -2.94
C ILE A 8 -6.19 -4.89 -2.49
N VAL A 9 -6.67 -3.85 -3.17
CA VAL A 9 -6.38 -2.46 -2.83
C VAL A 9 -7.71 -1.77 -2.53
N ARG A 10 -7.89 -1.27 -1.30
CA ARG A 10 -9.14 -0.62 -0.87
C ARG A 10 -8.82 0.64 -0.09
N ARG A 11 -9.51 1.73 -0.43
CA ARG A 11 -9.39 3.03 0.26
C ARG A 11 -7.91 3.47 0.34
N ALA A 12 -7.24 3.37 -0.79
CA ALA A 12 -5.81 3.63 -0.91
C ALA A 12 -5.52 4.50 -2.15
N ILE A 13 -4.46 5.28 -2.06
CA ILE A 13 -3.88 6.08 -3.13
C ILE A 13 -2.58 5.39 -3.53
N VAL A 14 -2.42 5.12 -4.81
CA VAL A 14 -1.20 4.52 -5.36
C VAL A 14 -0.52 5.56 -6.22
N ASP A 15 0.65 6.03 -5.79
CA ASP A 15 1.40 7.07 -6.49
C ASP A 15 2.17 6.49 -7.70
N LYS A 16 2.72 7.37 -8.53
CA LYS A 16 3.38 7.03 -9.79
C LYS A 16 4.53 6.05 -9.57
N ASN A 17 4.63 5.06 -10.46
CA ASN A 17 5.66 4.01 -10.46
C ASN A 17 5.69 3.10 -9.22
N ALA A 18 4.72 3.20 -8.31
CA ALA A 18 4.59 2.24 -7.23
C ALA A 18 4.40 0.84 -7.81
N ARG A 19 5.12 -0.13 -7.23
CA ARG A 19 5.08 -1.55 -7.58
C ARG A 19 4.55 -2.34 -6.41
N ILE A 20 3.36 -2.88 -6.55
CA ILE A 20 2.74 -3.77 -5.57
C ILE A 20 2.89 -5.20 -6.09
N GLY A 21 3.46 -6.07 -5.26
CA GLY A 21 3.59 -7.49 -5.54
C GLY A 21 2.25 -8.22 -5.71
N THR A 22 2.33 -9.53 -5.87
CA THR A 22 1.15 -10.41 -5.98
C THR A 22 0.60 -10.75 -4.61
N LYS A 23 -0.71 -10.96 -4.49
CA LYS A 23 -1.42 -11.36 -3.26
C LYS A 23 -1.23 -10.40 -2.07
N CYS A 24 -0.99 -9.11 -2.34
CA CYS A 24 -0.92 -8.08 -1.31
C CYS A 24 -2.32 -7.66 -0.85
N GLN A 25 -2.45 -7.18 0.39
CA GLN A 25 -3.69 -6.62 0.93
C GLN A 25 -3.41 -5.22 1.44
N ILE A 26 -3.83 -4.20 0.69
CA ILE A 26 -3.70 -2.79 1.04
C ILE A 26 -5.07 -2.29 1.48
N ILE A 27 -5.45 -2.57 2.72
CA ILE A 27 -6.83 -2.34 3.19
C ILE A 27 -6.94 -1.68 4.58
N ASN A 28 -5.81 -1.43 5.26
CA ASN A 28 -5.73 -0.89 6.61
C ASN A 28 -6.59 -1.68 7.61
N LYS A 29 -6.28 -2.98 7.79
CA LYS A 29 -7.07 -3.87 8.67
C LYS A 29 -7.16 -3.35 10.11
N GLY A 30 -6.12 -2.66 10.58
CA GLY A 30 -6.04 -2.11 11.93
C GLY A 30 -6.89 -0.85 12.15
N GLY A 31 -7.50 -0.29 11.11
CA GLY A 31 -8.26 0.97 11.22
C GLY A 31 -7.38 2.15 11.68
N VAL A 32 -6.09 2.11 11.37
CA VAL A 32 -5.10 3.11 11.80
C VAL A 32 -5.43 4.44 11.13
N LYS A 33 -5.51 5.53 11.89
CA LYS A 33 -5.78 6.85 11.32
C LYS A 33 -4.54 7.48 10.68
N GLU A 34 -3.41 7.43 11.37
CA GLU A 34 -2.14 7.98 10.90
C GLU A 34 -1.00 7.00 11.13
N ALA A 35 -0.16 6.81 10.11
CA ALA A 35 1.06 6.02 10.21
C ALA A 35 2.09 6.54 9.20
N SER A 36 3.31 6.81 9.68
CA SER A 36 4.42 7.18 8.83
C SER A 36 5.36 5.98 8.72
N ARG A 37 5.20 5.19 7.64
CA ARG A 37 6.05 4.03 7.34
C ARG A 37 6.74 4.21 5.99
N GLU A 38 7.34 5.37 5.80
CA GLU A 38 7.97 5.75 4.55
C GLU A 38 9.07 4.75 4.13
N ASP A 39 9.79 4.20 5.12
CA ASP A 39 10.79 3.14 4.95
C ASP A 39 10.20 1.84 4.34
N GLN A 40 8.92 1.57 4.60
CA GLN A 40 8.19 0.43 4.03
C GLN A 40 7.46 0.77 2.73
N GLY A 41 7.60 2.00 2.22
CA GLY A 41 6.99 2.40 0.96
C GLY A 41 5.53 2.85 1.05
N PHE A 42 5.00 3.13 2.26
CA PHE A 42 3.64 3.66 2.41
C PHE A 42 3.45 4.58 3.62
N VAL A 43 2.42 5.40 3.59
CA VAL A 43 1.93 6.18 4.73
C VAL A 43 0.43 6.01 4.86
N ILE A 44 -0.13 6.23 6.05
CA ILE A 44 -1.57 6.26 6.27
C ILE A 44 -1.94 7.66 6.73
N ARG A 45 -2.90 8.28 6.07
CA ARG A 45 -3.45 9.60 6.42
C ARG A 45 -4.96 9.54 6.40
N ASP A 46 -5.60 9.92 7.51
CA ASP A 46 -7.04 9.79 7.70
C ASP A 46 -7.56 8.39 7.33
N GLY A 47 -6.83 7.33 7.72
CA GLY A 47 -7.17 5.95 7.38
C GLY A 47 -7.17 5.61 5.88
N ILE A 48 -6.60 6.47 5.03
CA ILE A 48 -6.32 6.21 3.62
C ILE A 48 -4.87 5.79 3.50
N VAL A 49 -4.61 4.61 2.92
CA VAL A 49 -3.24 4.15 2.68
C VAL A 49 -2.69 4.84 1.43
N VAL A 50 -1.55 5.48 1.52
CA VAL A 50 -0.87 6.12 0.39
C VAL A 50 0.43 5.37 0.13
N ILE A 51 0.50 4.67 -0.99
CA ILE A 51 1.72 4.02 -1.47
C ILE A 51 2.57 5.08 -2.18
N ILE A 52 3.81 5.27 -1.72
CA ILE A 52 4.67 6.38 -2.15
C ILE A 52 5.20 6.12 -3.56
N LYS A 53 5.59 7.18 -4.28
CA LYS A 53 6.18 7.04 -5.63
C LYS A 53 7.41 6.12 -5.63
N ASP A 54 7.59 5.39 -6.73
CA ASP A 54 8.71 4.47 -6.97
C ASP A 54 8.90 3.37 -5.88
N SER A 55 7.96 3.23 -4.94
CA SER A 55 8.02 2.25 -3.87
C SER A 55 7.80 0.83 -4.39
N ASN A 56 8.34 -0.15 -3.67
CA ASN A 56 8.14 -1.55 -3.94
C ASN A 56 7.52 -2.22 -2.71
N ILE A 57 6.26 -2.62 -2.83
CA ILE A 57 5.55 -3.41 -1.83
C ILE A 57 5.74 -4.89 -2.15
N PRO A 58 6.39 -5.68 -1.28
CA PRO A 58 6.62 -7.11 -1.51
C PRO A 58 5.33 -7.91 -1.69
N SER A 59 5.42 -9.02 -2.42
CA SER A 59 4.31 -9.97 -2.55
C SER A 59 3.87 -10.50 -1.18
N GLY A 60 2.56 -10.59 -0.96
CA GLY A 60 1.99 -11.06 0.32
C GLY A 60 1.97 -10.04 1.46
N THR A 61 2.39 -8.79 1.24
CA THR A 61 2.31 -7.74 2.27
C THR A 61 0.86 -7.43 2.62
N ILE A 62 0.58 -7.30 3.92
CA ILE A 62 -0.72 -6.91 4.47
C ILE A 62 -0.54 -5.60 5.23
N ILE A 63 -1.27 -4.57 4.80
CA ILE A 63 -1.33 -3.23 5.38
C ILE A 63 -2.74 -3.00 5.91
#